data_AF-A0A537FSR3-F1
#
_entry.id   AF-A0A537FSR3-F1
#
_cell.length_a   1.000
_cell.length_b   1.000
_cell.length_c   1.000
_cell.angle_alpha   90.00
_cell.angle_beta   90.00
_cell.angle_gamma   90.00
#
_symmetry.space_group_name_H-M   'P 1'
#
loop_
_entity.id
_entity.type
_entity.pdbx_description
1 polymer ?
#
loop_
_entity_poly.entity_id
_entity_poly.type
_entity_poly.pdbx_seq_one_letter_code
_entity_poly.pdbx_strand_id
1 'polypeptide(L)' 'MATSQHDAAASLNHLYEDYWEFILHESPTYATYLGDHRYDDRLDDVSAEAYHRRIDRLKKYLDQLKSLRRPVGQA' A
#
# COMPACT_ATOMS: atom_id res chain seq x y z
N MET A 1 -14.11 -1.81 -25.41
CA MET A 1 -12.76 -1.25 -25.12
C MET A 1 -12.73 -0.27 -23.94
N ALA A 2 -13.85 0.38 -23.56
CA ALA A 2 -13.89 1.28 -22.39
C ALA A 2 -13.83 0.56 -21.02
N THR A 3 -14.36 -0.67 -20.94
CA THR A 3 -14.39 -1.48 -19.71
C THR A 3 -12.99 -1.83 -19.21
N SER A 4 -12.11 -2.31 -20.09
CA SER A 4 -10.74 -2.74 -19.73
C SER A 4 -9.83 -1.63 -19.20
N GLN A 5 -10.14 -0.36 -19.48
CA GLN A 5 -9.40 0.78 -18.91
C GLN A 5 -9.91 1.15 -17.52
N HIS A 6 -11.22 1.07 -17.29
CA HIS A 6 -11.81 1.23 -15.96
C HIS A 6 -11.34 0.12 -15.01
N ASP A 7 -11.23 -1.11 -15.51
CA ASP A 7 -10.74 -2.25 -14.73
C ASP A 7 -9.27 -2.07 -14.31
N ALA A 8 -8.44 -1.49 -15.19
CA ALA A 8 -7.04 -1.18 -14.90
C ALA A 8 -6.88 -0.06 -13.86
N ALA A 9 -7.69 0.99 -13.95
CA ALA A 9 -7.70 2.07 -12.96
C ALA A 9 -8.21 1.58 -11.59
N ALA A 10 -9.27 0.75 -11.57
CA ALA A 10 -9.79 0.15 -10.34
C ALA A 10 -8.77 -0.76 -9.67
N SER A 11 -8.10 -1.62 -10.45
CA SER A 11 -7.04 -2.50 -9.94
C SER A 11 -5.86 -1.72 -9.35
N LEU A 12 -5.51 -0.59 -9.96
CA LEU A 12 -4.44 0.28 -9.49
C LEU A 12 -4.83 1.03 -8.21
N ASN A 13 -6.06 1.53 -8.12
CA ASN A 13 -6.56 2.18 -6.90
C ASN A 13 -6.60 1.20 -5.73
N HIS A 14 -7.06 -0.03 -5.95
CA HIS A 14 -7.02 -1.07 -4.92
C HIS A 14 -5.60 -1.35 -4.43
N LEU A 15 -4.62 -1.39 -5.34
CA LEU A 15 -3.21 -1.56 -4.97
C LEU A 15 -2.71 -0.39 -4.11
N TYR A 16 -3.13 0.84 -4.41
CA TYR A 16 -2.77 2.02 -3.62
C TYR A 16 -3.40 2.00 -2.22
N GLU A 17 -4.68 1.64 -2.12
CA GLU A 17 -5.38 1.48 -0.85
C GLU A 17 -4.71 0.39 0.01
N ASP A 18 -4.46 -0.79 -0.57
CA ASP A 18 -3.79 -1.90 0.12
C ASP A 18 -2.37 -1.53 0.59
N TYR A 19 -1.64 -0.76 -0.21
CA TYR A 19 -0.31 -0.28 0.15
C TYR A 19 -0.39 0.74 1.28
N TRP A 20 -1.34 1.66 1.22
CA TRP A 20 -1.53 2.69 2.23
C TRP A 20 -1.88 2.09 3.58
N GLU A 21 -2.85 1.18 3.62
CA GLU A 21 -3.23 0.47 4.84
C GLU A 21 -2.07 -0.33 5.43
N PHE A 22 -1.23 -0.94 4.58
CA PHE A 22 -0.02 -1.62 5.03
C PHE A 22 0.97 -0.66 5.72
N ILE A 23 1.21 0.53 5.16
CA ILE A 23 2.11 1.52 5.76
C ILE A 23 1.59 1.97 7.12
N LEU A 24 0.29 2.26 7.24
CA LEU A 24 -0.30 2.69 8.50
C LEU A 24 -0.23 1.59 9.57
N HIS A 25 -0.46 0.34 9.19
CA HIS A 25 -0.35 -0.80 10.11
C HIS A 25 1.10 -1.03 10.57
N GLU A 26 2.09 -0.88 9.68
CA GLU A 26 3.51 -1.11 9.97
C GLU A 26 4.19 0.03 10.73
N SER A 27 3.62 1.25 10.67
CA SER A 27 4.09 2.40 11.45
C SER A 27 2.94 3.01 12.24
N PRO A 28 2.55 2.40 13.37
CA PRO A 28 1.52 2.91 14.26
C PRO A 28 1.74 4.37 14.68
N THR A 29 3.00 4.74 14.94
CA THR A 29 3.31 6.13 15.34
C THR A 29 3.07 7.14 14.22
N TYR A 30 3.29 6.72 12.96
CA TYR A 30 2.96 7.55 11.80
C TYR A 30 1.44 7.63 11.58
N ALA A 31 0.70 6.54 11.81
CA ALA A 31 -0.76 6.56 11.77
C ALA A 31 -1.32 7.57 12.79
N THR A 32 -0.87 7.54 14.05
CA THR A 32 -1.26 8.52 15.07
C THR A 32 -0.90 9.96 14.66
N TYR A 33 0.29 10.18 14.08
CA TYR A 33 0.70 11.49 13.57
C TYR A 33 -0.25 12.04 12.50
N LEU A 34 -0.82 11.16 11.66
CA LEU A 34 -1.80 11.51 10.64
C LEU A 34 -3.25 11.62 11.18
N GLY A 35 -3.45 11.39 12.48
CA GLY A 35 -4.77 11.40 13.13
C GLY A 35 -5.55 10.08 13.01
N ASP A 36 -4.88 9.01 12.56
CA ASP A 36 -5.45 7.67 12.54
C ASP A 36 -5.12 6.93 13.85
N HIS A 37 -6.13 6.84 14.72
CA HIS A 37 -6.01 6.29 16.07
C HIS A 37 -6.26 4.77 16.15
N ARG A 38 -6.36 4.05 15.02
CA ARG A 38 -6.63 2.60 15.00
C ARG A 38 -5.54 1.75 15.65
N TYR A 39 -4.32 2.29 15.83
CA TYR A 39 -3.13 1.56 16.30
C TYR A 39 -2.46 2.21 17.52
N ASP A 40 -3.15 3.08 18.26
CA ASP A 40 -2.60 3.82 19.40
C ASP A 40 -2.12 2.93 20.55
N ASP A 41 -2.50 1.65 20.56
CA ASP A 41 -2.04 0.64 21.51
C ASP A 41 -0.71 -0.03 21.12
N ARG A 42 -0.08 0.41 20.03
CA ARG A 42 1.12 -0.21 19.44
C ARG A 42 2.24 0.80 19.20
N LEU A 43 3.46 0.28 19.14
CA LEU A 43 4.64 1.00 18.68
C LEU A 43 5.24 0.29 17.46
N ASP A 44 6.02 1.03 16.69
CA ASP A 44 6.77 0.50 15.55
C ASP A 44 7.70 -0.64 15.99
N ASP A 45 7.55 -1.82 15.37
CA ASP A 45 8.47 -2.95 15.56
C ASP A 45 9.76 -2.69 14.77
N VAL A 46 10.79 -2.18 15.45
CA VAL A 46 12.09 -1.83 14.85
C VAL A 46 13.08 -3.01 14.77
N SER A 47 12.61 -4.25 15.00
CA SER A 47 13.47 -5.42 14.88
C SER A 47 13.93 -5.66 13.44
N ALA A 48 15.09 -6.32 13.29
CA ALA A 48 15.60 -6.71 11.99
C ALA A 48 14.65 -7.67 11.26
N GLU A 49 13.95 -8.54 11.99
CA GLU A 49 12.97 -9.46 11.41
C GLU A 49 11.80 -8.70 10.79
N ALA A 50 11.22 -7.75 11.53
CA ALA A 50 10.14 -6.89 11.03
C ALA A 50 10.57 -6.08 9.82
N TYR A 51 11.80 -5.55 9.83
CA TYR A 51 12.36 -4.85 8.69
C TYR A 51 12.44 -5.72 7.42
N HIS A 52 12.92 -6.97 7.54
CA HIS A 52 12.94 -7.89 6.40
C HIS A 52 11.53 -8.26 5.93
N ARG A 53 10.58 -8.51 6.84
CA ARG A 53 9.18 -8.76 6.47
C ARG A 53 8.57 -7.60 5.69
N ARG A 54 8.86 -6.35 6.11
CA ARG A 54 8.44 -5.14 5.39
C ARG A 54 9.04 -5.07 4.00
N ILE A 55 10.35 -5.30 3.86
CA ILE A 55 11.01 -5.34 2.54
C ILE A 55 10.34 -6.36 1.61
N ASP A 56 10.08 -7.57 2.09
CA ASP A 56 9.48 -8.62 1.27
C ASP A 56 8.05 -8.27 0.86
N ARG A 57 7.28 -7.60 1.73
CA ARG A 57 5.96 -7.09 1.38
C ARG A 57 6.03 -5.96 0.35
N LEU A 58 6.97 -5.02 0.51
CA LEU A 58 7.20 -3.94 -0.45
C LEU A 58 7.59 -4.46 -1.84
N LYS A 59 8.42 -5.50 -1.91
CA LYS A 59 8.76 -6.17 -3.18
C LYS A 59 7.53 -6.75 -3.87
N LYS A 60 6.60 -7.36 -3.12
CA LYS A 60 5.34 -7.88 -3.68
C LYS A 60 4.48 -6.77 -4.26
N TYR A 61 4.33 -5.63 -3.57
CA TYR A 61 3.62 -4.46 -4.10
C TYR A 61 4.27 -3.94 -5.39
N LEU A 62 5.60 -3.90 -5.45
CA LEU A 62 6.34 -3.51 -6.65
C LEU A 62 6.08 -4.46 -7.82
N ASP A 63 6.06 -5.77 -7.57
CA ASP A 63 5.79 -6.77 -8.61
C ASP A 63 4.34 -6.70 -9.10
N GLN A 64 3.38 -6.51 -8.19
CA GLN A 64 1.98 -6.24 -8.54
C GLN A 64 1.87 -4.98 -9.41
N LEU A 65 2.49 -3.87 -9.01
CA LEU A 65 2.48 -2.63 -9.78
C LEU A 65 3.05 -2.82 -11.19
N LYS A 66 4.14 -3.58 -11.35
CA LYS A 66 4.76 -3.87 -12.66
C LYS A 66 3.86 -4.72 -13.56
N SER A 67 3.01 -5.57 -12.98
CA SER A 67 2.04 -6.39 -13.73
C SER A 67 0.82 -5.60 -14.20
N LEU A 68 0.50 -4.49 -13.52
CA LEU A 68 -0.63 -3.64 -13.87
C LEU A 68 -0.33 -2.77 -15.08
N ARG A 69 -1.29 -2.72 -16.00
CA ARG A 69 -1.23 -1.80 -17.14
C ARG A 69 -1.43 -0.37 -16.64
N ARG A 70 -0.57 0.55 -17.09
CA ARG A 70 -0.76 1.99 -16.83
C ARG A 70 -2.08 2.46 -17.47
N PRO A 71 -3.01 3.06 -16.69
CA PRO A 71 -4.18 3.72 -17.27
C PRO A 71 -3.69 4.95 -18.05
N VAL A 72 -4.17 5.12 -19.29
CA VAL A 72 -3.92 6.34 -20.06
C VAL A 72 -4.93 7.37 -19.55
N GLY A 73 -4.45 8.49 -19.01
CA GLY A 73 -5.32 9.52 -18.43
C GLY A 73 -6.36 9.99 -19.45
N GLN A 74 -7.63 9.98 -19.07
CA GLN A 74 -8.64 10.79 -19.72
C GLN A 74 -8.38 12.23 -19.24
N ALA A 75 -7.81 13.04 -20.12
CA ALA A 75 -7.81 14.49 -19.95
C ALA A 75 -9.20 15.04 -20.25
#